data_AF-A0AAD7SD79-F1
#
_entry.id   AF-A0AAD7SD79-F1
#
_cell.length_a   1.000
_cell.length_b   1.000
_cell.length_c   1.000
_cell.angle_alpha   90.00
_cell.angle_beta   90.00
_cell.angle_gamma   90.00
#
_symmetry.space_group_name_H-M   'P 1'
#
loop_
_entity.id
_entity.type
_entity.pdbx_description
1 polymer ?
#
loop_
_entity_poly.entity_id
_entity_poly.type
_entity_poly.pdbx_seq_one_letter_code
_entity_poly.pdbx_strand_id
1 'polypeptide(L)'
;MWPKSSSKKEWATVDADLIKILDGVKGTVEKKLEKIGDLIYVYGAERFGTKQTGKKDMTPTIPPKSRRQQEIQHLVKQRRDLRKQWKRASVEERAGIDLLQTDLKGRLGRLRRAENLRTRRKRKERARTTFYKDPFRFVKGLFTKEKSGSLKVPKRELEDHLKTTHTDSQRFERREIPSDMPPIPQPEHQLDDSPPRWIWVAPRLMWPLTVYEIPMTKVEKLERTVSSYIKKWLGLPRCLSNIGLYGHGALELPVSSLTEEYKCTNVRLNMILTESQDGMIQAAAPRLATGRKWMPSEAVQQAKSALRHGDIVGQVRHQEEADRCAKAVSQSKQGQWTSWENLEHRKLTWKDLWEMEGRQISFIIRATYDVLPTPKNLHQWFGEDPSCALCQTPATLRHILTGCKTSLSQGRYTWRHNQVLRQLAITLEGRRTTNNALPPPMPRHSKTTPFVRAGQPPAKPSARVEATLLDTARDWRMQVDLEQRLIFPPEIITTNLRPDLVLWSTSQKLLVIVELTVPWEAAVGEAYERKRLKYSDIAAEAEQRGWRAQVLPVEVGCRGFVATSTTKLLKGMGVRGQAFRQAVKSMSEAAANEAAAGYGSRERTPTGLLNDQIRGKSRGGHTWDARRRR
;
A
#
# COMPACT_ATOMS: atom_id res chain seq x y z
N MET A 1 2.27 0.42 50.26
CA MET A 1 2.00 1.69 49.54
C MET A 1 3.03 2.69 50.07
N TRP A 2 3.11 3.92 49.58
CA TRP A 2 4.04 4.92 50.14
C TRP A 2 3.29 6.25 50.32
N PRO A 3 3.75 7.14 51.22
CA PRO A 3 3.18 8.47 51.36
C PRO A 3 3.15 9.20 50.00
N LYS A 4 2.17 10.07 49.79
CA LYS A 4 2.13 10.89 48.57
C LYS A 4 3.35 11.81 48.56
N SER A 5 3.93 12.08 47.39
CA SER A 5 5.12 12.93 47.25
C SER A 5 4.94 14.34 47.83
N SER A 6 3.70 14.83 47.93
CA SER A 6 3.34 16.11 48.52
C SER A 6 3.34 16.12 50.06
N SER A 7 3.33 14.96 50.73
CA SER A 7 3.24 14.85 52.20
C SER A 7 4.62 15.00 52.87
N LYS A 8 5.22 16.19 52.79
CA LYS A 8 6.59 16.46 53.31
C LYS A 8 6.80 16.05 54.77
N LYS A 9 5.79 16.25 55.64
CA LYS A 9 5.88 15.87 57.06
C LYS A 9 5.97 14.35 57.25
N GLU A 10 5.21 13.58 56.48
CA GLU A 10 5.22 12.11 56.57
C GLU A 10 6.55 11.55 56.06
N TRP A 11 7.09 12.11 54.98
CA TRP A 11 8.42 11.74 54.47
C TRP A 11 9.54 12.09 55.46
N ALA A 12 9.46 13.25 56.13
CA ALA A 12 10.43 13.60 57.17
C ALA A 12 10.39 12.62 58.35
N THR A 13 9.20 12.14 58.75
CA THR A 13 9.09 11.08 59.77
C THR A 13 9.65 9.74 59.28
N VAL A 14 9.39 9.39 58.02
CA VAL A 14 9.96 8.19 57.40
C VAL A 14 11.47 8.22 57.38
N ASP A 15 12.08 9.34 56.99
CA ASP A 15 13.53 9.49 56.96
C ASP A 15 14.13 9.43 58.37
N ALA A 16 13.53 10.13 59.35
CA ALA A 16 14.00 10.10 60.73
C ALA A 16 13.96 8.69 61.35
N ASP A 17 12.91 7.92 61.07
CA ASP A 17 12.76 6.56 61.57
C ASP A 17 13.71 5.59 60.87
N LEU A 18 13.90 5.73 59.55
CA LEU A 18 14.88 4.94 58.79
C LEU A 18 16.31 5.22 59.22
N ILE A 19 16.66 6.47 59.52
CA ILE A 19 17.99 6.84 60.04
C ILE A 19 18.25 6.12 61.37
N LYS A 20 17.30 6.14 62.31
CA LYS A 20 17.43 5.43 63.59
C LYS A 20 17.58 3.92 63.41
N ILE A 21 16.83 3.33 62.47
CA ILE A 21 16.92 1.90 62.15
C ILE A 21 18.31 1.57 61.58
N LEU A 22 18.88 2.43 60.74
CA LEU A 22 20.19 2.24 60.12
C LEU A 22 21.37 2.44 61.09
N ASP A 23 21.23 3.34 62.06
CA ASP A 23 22.22 3.51 63.13
C ASP A 23 22.31 2.29 64.05
N GLY A 24 21.20 1.56 64.25
CA GLY A 24 21.15 0.32 65.01
C GLY A 24 21.83 -0.88 64.34
N VAL A 25 22.15 -0.80 63.03
CA VAL A 25 22.78 -1.90 62.29
C VAL A 25 24.30 -1.85 62.49
N LYS A 26 24.91 -2.89 63.07
CA LYS A 26 26.38 -3.02 63.21
C LYS A 26 27.01 -3.69 61.98
N GLY A 27 28.06 -3.09 61.41
CA GLY A 27 28.80 -3.60 60.24
C GLY A 27 29.54 -2.52 59.45
N THR A 28 30.34 -2.92 58.45
CA THR A 28 31.04 -2.01 57.52
C THR A 28 30.04 -1.24 56.65
N VAL A 29 30.46 -0.07 56.14
CA VAL A 29 29.60 0.83 55.36
C VAL A 29 29.02 0.12 54.13
N GLU A 30 29.78 -0.75 53.45
CA GLU A 30 29.24 -1.53 52.33
C GLU A 30 28.12 -2.49 52.76
N LYS A 31 28.27 -3.18 53.90
CA LYS A 31 27.24 -4.12 54.40
C LYS A 31 25.98 -3.39 54.88
N LYS A 32 26.09 -2.15 55.34
CA LYS A 32 24.92 -1.30 55.65
C LYS A 32 24.19 -0.88 54.38
N LEU A 33 24.93 -0.52 53.32
CA LEU A 33 24.39 -0.18 52.01
C LEU A 33 23.70 -1.35 51.31
N GLU A 34 24.19 -2.58 51.49
CA GLU A 34 23.52 -3.77 50.93
C GLU A 34 22.18 -4.06 51.61
N LYS A 35 22.04 -3.78 52.91
CA LYS A 35 20.83 -4.06 53.70
C LYS A 35 19.81 -2.92 53.72
N ILE A 36 20.19 -1.70 53.29
CA ILE A 36 19.32 -0.53 53.35
C ILE A 36 18.04 -0.70 52.52
N GLY A 37 18.15 -1.34 51.34
CA GLY A 37 17.02 -1.55 50.45
C GLY A 37 15.96 -2.46 51.06
N ASP A 38 16.39 -3.54 51.70
CA ASP A 38 15.49 -4.49 52.38
C ASP A 38 14.85 -3.86 53.62
N LEU A 39 15.61 -3.09 54.40
CA LEU A 39 15.09 -2.37 55.56
C LEU A 39 14.04 -1.34 55.17
N ILE A 40 14.28 -0.56 54.11
CA ILE A 40 13.31 0.40 53.58
C ILE A 40 12.05 -0.33 53.09
N TYR A 41 12.22 -1.47 52.40
CA TYR A 41 11.09 -2.24 51.91
C TYR A 41 10.25 -2.85 53.04
N VAL A 42 10.87 -3.46 54.05
CA VAL A 42 10.19 -4.03 55.23
C VAL A 42 9.46 -2.93 55.99
N TYR A 43 10.16 -1.83 56.29
CA TYR A 43 9.56 -0.67 56.94
C TYR A 43 8.37 -0.12 56.15
N GLY A 44 8.50 0.01 54.83
CA GLY A 44 7.43 0.46 53.96
C GLY A 44 6.25 -0.52 53.87
N ALA A 45 6.53 -1.82 53.91
CA ALA A 45 5.52 -2.87 53.89
C ALA A 45 4.73 -2.94 55.22
N GLU A 46 5.41 -2.79 56.36
CA GLU A 46 4.79 -2.78 57.68
C GLU A 46 3.97 -1.50 57.92
N ARG A 47 4.54 -0.33 57.60
CA ARG A 47 3.91 0.96 57.91
C ARG A 47 2.81 1.36 56.93
N PHE A 48 2.93 0.97 55.66
CA PHE A 48 2.03 1.43 54.59
C PHE A 48 1.37 0.29 53.79
N GLY A 49 1.54 -0.97 54.24
CA GLY A 49 0.96 -2.17 53.67
C GLY A 49 1.49 -2.56 52.28
N THR A 50 1.11 -3.72 51.78
CA THR A 50 1.40 -4.15 50.39
C THR A 50 0.10 -4.28 49.60
N LYS A 51 0.11 -3.92 48.31
CA LYS A 51 -1.05 -4.13 47.43
C LYS A 51 -1.01 -5.56 46.92
N GLN A 52 -1.89 -6.43 47.42
CA GLN A 52 -2.11 -7.72 46.79
C GLN A 52 -2.85 -7.52 45.46
N THR A 53 -2.24 -7.99 44.37
CA THR A 53 -2.89 -8.02 43.05
C THR A 53 -3.89 -9.16 43.02
N GLY A 54 -5.15 -8.88 43.40
CA GLY A 54 -6.24 -9.85 43.29
C GLY A 54 -6.35 -10.42 41.86
N LYS A 55 -6.24 -11.74 41.74
CA LYS A 55 -6.61 -12.50 40.54
C LYS A 55 -8.08 -12.26 40.26
N LYS A 56 -8.40 -11.53 39.19
CA LYS A 56 -9.76 -11.48 38.64
C LYS A 56 -10.01 -12.74 37.83
N ASP A 57 -10.96 -13.56 38.28
CA ASP A 57 -11.51 -14.69 37.53
C ASP A 57 -11.96 -14.25 36.14
N MET A 58 -11.33 -14.82 35.11
CA MET A 58 -11.71 -14.61 33.71
C MET A 58 -12.54 -15.78 33.21
N THR A 59 -13.82 -15.81 33.55
CA THR A 59 -14.81 -16.51 32.72
C THR A 59 -15.14 -15.61 31.51
N PRO A 60 -14.91 -16.05 30.25
CA PRO A 60 -15.22 -15.22 29.09
C PRO A 60 -16.73 -15.25 28.84
N THR A 61 -17.46 -14.30 29.41
CA THR A 61 -18.85 -14.06 29.04
C THR A 61 -18.89 -13.63 27.58
N ILE A 62 -19.28 -14.54 26.66
CA ILE A 62 -19.47 -14.19 25.25
C ILE A 62 -20.61 -13.18 25.20
N PRO A 63 -20.35 -11.93 24.74
CA PRO A 63 -21.41 -10.93 24.69
C PRO A 63 -22.51 -11.42 23.74
N PRO A 64 -23.79 -11.26 24.11
CA PRO A 64 -24.90 -11.74 23.29
C PRO A 64 -24.86 -11.10 21.90
N LYS A 65 -25.13 -11.91 20.87
CA LYS A 65 -25.18 -11.44 19.48
C LYS A 65 -26.21 -10.33 19.34
N SER A 66 -25.86 -9.26 18.64
CA SER A 66 -26.80 -8.17 18.39
C SER A 66 -27.94 -8.64 17.48
N ARG A 67 -29.15 -8.06 17.64
CA ARG A 67 -30.32 -8.31 16.77
C ARG A 67 -29.97 -8.34 15.27
N ARG A 68 -29.16 -7.38 14.80
CA ARG A 68 -28.69 -7.34 13.40
C ARG A 68 -27.77 -8.50 13.02
N GLN A 69 -26.94 -8.98 13.94
CA GLN A 69 -26.06 -10.13 13.71
C GLN A 69 -26.85 -11.44 13.63
N GLN A 70 -27.89 -11.58 14.47
CA GLN A 70 -28.84 -12.70 14.39
C GLN A 70 -29.59 -12.68 13.05
N GLU A 71 -30.05 -11.51 12.61
CA GLU A 71 -30.77 -11.34 11.35
C GLU A 71 -29.87 -11.57 10.12
N ILE A 72 -28.60 -11.12 10.15
CA ILE A 72 -27.60 -11.46 9.12
C ILE A 72 -27.39 -12.98 9.06
N GLN A 73 -27.33 -13.68 10.22
CA GLN A 73 -27.19 -15.14 10.23
C GLN A 73 -28.41 -15.83 9.62
N HIS A 74 -29.61 -15.35 9.94
CA HIS A 74 -30.85 -15.86 9.38
C HIS A 74 -30.93 -15.68 7.86
N LEU A 75 -30.65 -14.47 7.36
CA LEU A 75 -30.65 -14.16 5.92
C LEU A 75 -29.56 -14.94 5.15
N VAL A 76 -28.40 -15.20 5.76
CA VAL A 76 -27.36 -16.05 5.17
C VAL A 76 -27.83 -17.51 5.06
N LYS A 77 -28.59 -18.01 6.05
CA LYS A 77 -29.19 -19.34 6.01
C LYS A 77 -30.23 -19.44 4.90
N GLN A 78 -31.20 -18.51 4.87
CA GLN A 78 -32.23 -18.45 3.82
C GLN A 78 -31.65 -18.37 2.41
N ARG A 79 -30.63 -17.53 2.19
CA ARG A 79 -29.95 -17.44 0.89
C ARG A 79 -29.24 -18.74 0.51
N ARG A 80 -28.67 -19.48 1.48
CA ARG A 80 -28.08 -20.81 1.21
C ARG A 80 -29.14 -21.81 0.81
N ASP A 81 -30.30 -21.77 1.44
CA ASP A 81 -31.39 -22.71 1.16
C ASP A 81 -32.08 -22.40 -0.18
N LEU A 82 -32.34 -21.12 -0.49
CA LEU A 82 -32.78 -20.70 -1.84
C LEU A 82 -31.79 -21.11 -2.93
N ARG A 83 -30.48 -21.06 -2.66
CA ARG A 83 -29.46 -21.54 -3.62
C ARG A 83 -29.48 -23.06 -3.81
N LYS A 84 -29.95 -23.83 -2.81
CA LYS A 84 -30.17 -25.28 -2.97
C LYS A 84 -31.45 -25.55 -3.75
N GLN A 85 -32.51 -24.77 -3.51
CA GLN A 85 -33.79 -24.87 -4.24
C GLN A 85 -33.62 -24.47 -5.71
N TRP A 86 -32.88 -23.41 -6.00
CA TRP A 86 -32.56 -22.97 -7.37
C TRP A 86 -31.90 -24.08 -8.20
N LYS A 87 -31.04 -24.91 -7.58
CA LYS A 87 -30.40 -26.06 -8.24
C LYS A 87 -31.36 -27.19 -8.61
N ARG A 88 -32.54 -27.26 -7.98
CA ARG A 88 -33.55 -28.29 -8.17
C ARG A 88 -34.79 -27.79 -8.93
N ALA A 89 -34.89 -26.48 -9.16
CA ALA A 89 -36.06 -25.82 -9.72
C ALA A 89 -36.08 -25.83 -11.26
N SER A 90 -37.30 -25.82 -11.82
CA SER A 90 -37.59 -25.66 -13.25
C SER A 90 -37.28 -24.23 -13.76
N VAL A 91 -37.28 -24.01 -15.08
CA VAL A 91 -36.83 -22.74 -15.69
C VAL A 91 -37.69 -21.54 -15.25
N GLU A 92 -39.00 -21.75 -15.10
CA GLU A 92 -39.95 -20.71 -14.67
C GLU A 92 -39.80 -20.38 -13.17
N GLU A 93 -39.59 -21.40 -12.33
CA GLU A 93 -39.38 -21.24 -10.89
C GLU A 93 -38.04 -20.56 -10.57
N ARG A 94 -37.00 -20.76 -11.41
CA ARG A 94 -35.70 -20.11 -11.24
C ARG A 94 -35.78 -18.59 -11.31
N ALA A 95 -36.61 -18.03 -12.17
CA ALA A 95 -36.82 -16.59 -12.28
C ALA A 95 -37.38 -16.01 -10.97
N GLY A 96 -38.34 -16.69 -10.34
CA GLY A 96 -38.88 -16.32 -9.03
C GLY A 96 -37.83 -16.42 -7.91
N ILE A 97 -37.04 -17.49 -7.90
CA ILE A 97 -35.97 -17.68 -6.90
C ILE A 97 -34.86 -16.63 -7.07
N ASP A 98 -34.54 -16.21 -8.30
CA ASP A 98 -33.51 -15.18 -8.55
C ASP A 98 -33.96 -13.79 -8.10
N LEU A 99 -35.24 -13.45 -8.24
CA LEU A 99 -35.82 -12.24 -7.63
C LEU A 99 -35.68 -12.26 -6.10
N LEU A 100 -36.04 -13.37 -5.45
CA LEU A 100 -35.89 -13.55 -4.00
C LEU A 100 -34.43 -13.49 -3.54
N GLN A 101 -33.50 -14.09 -4.31
CA GLN A 101 -32.07 -14.00 -4.02
C GLN A 101 -31.55 -12.56 -4.16
N THR A 102 -32.06 -11.80 -5.12
CA THR A 102 -31.69 -10.40 -5.35
C THR A 102 -32.15 -9.49 -4.21
N ASP A 103 -33.39 -9.66 -3.74
CA ASP A 103 -33.89 -8.93 -2.56
C ASP A 103 -33.11 -9.29 -1.28
N LEU A 104 -32.89 -10.58 -1.02
CA LEU A 104 -32.07 -11.03 0.12
C LEU A 104 -30.64 -10.50 0.04
N LYS A 105 -30.03 -10.43 -1.16
CA LYS A 105 -28.70 -9.84 -1.37
C LYS A 105 -28.70 -8.34 -1.04
N GLY A 106 -29.73 -7.62 -1.46
CA GLY A 106 -29.94 -6.21 -1.13
C GLY A 106 -30.07 -5.97 0.38
N ARG A 107 -30.96 -6.72 1.05
CA ARG A 107 -31.19 -6.64 2.50
C ARG A 107 -29.95 -7.01 3.32
N LEU A 108 -29.24 -8.08 2.93
CA LEU A 108 -27.98 -8.49 3.55
C LEU A 108 -26.89 -7.42 3.37
N GLY A 109 -26.82 -6.81 2.18
CA GLY A 109 -25.89 -5.72 1.88
C GLY A 109 -26.16 -4.47 2.73
N ARG A 110 -27.43 -4.12 2.98
CA ARG A 110 -27.82 -3.03 3.89
C ARG A 110 -27.42 -3.33 5.33
N LEU A 111 -27.75 -4.52 5.85
CA LEU A 111 -27.45 -4.90 7.23
C LEU A 111 -25.95 -5.06 7.51
N ARG A 112 -25.18 -5.64 6.57
CA ARG A 112 -23.72 -5.76 6.72
C ARG A 112 -23.02 -4.41 6.68
N ARG A 113 -23.46 -3.49 5.81
CA ARG A 113 -22.92 -2.11 5.80
C ARG A 113 -23.20 -1.41 7.14
N ALA A 114 -24.42 -1.53 7.67
CA ALA A 114 -24.77 -0.95 8.96
C ALA A 114 -23.97 -1.54 10.14
N GLU A 115 -23.75 -2.85 10.16
CA GLU A 115 -22.96 -3.51 11.22
C GLU A 115 -21.46 -3.23 11.11
N ASN A 116 -20.91 -3.19 9.88
CA ASN A 116 -19.53 -2.77 9.63
C ASN A 116 -19.30 -1.32 10.04
N LEU A 117 -20.25 -0.43 9.78
CA LEU A 117 -20.18 0.96 10.21
C LEU A 117 -20.20 1.07 11.74
N ARG A 118 -21.08 0.34 12.42
CA ARG A 118 -21.14 0.29 13.89
C ARG A 118 -19.86 -0.26 14.51
N THR A 119 -19.34 -1.37 14.01
CA THR A 119 -18.10 -1.98 14.51
C THR A 119 -16.89 -1.09 14.27
N ARG A 120 -16.82 -0.42 13.10
CA ARG A 120 -15.80 0.60 12.81
C ARG A 120 -15.89 1.77 13.78
N ARG A 121 -17.08 2.32 14.05
CA ARG A 121 -17.32 3.39 15.04
C ARG A 121 -16.87 2.94 16.44
N LYS A 122 -17.28 1.74 16.88
CA LYS A 122 -16.91 1.19 18.20
C LYS A 122 -15.41 0.96 18.34
N ARG A 123 -14.72 0.55 17.26
CA ARG A 123 -13.25 0.40 17.26
C ARG A 123 -12.54 1.75 17.32
N LYS A 124 -13.00 2.76 16.56
CA LYS A 124 -12.48 4.12 16.64
C LYS A 124 -12.66 4.70 18.05
N GLU A 125 -13.83 4.55 18.66
CA GLU A 125 -14.09 5.05 20.01
C GLU A 125 -13.23 4.34 21.07
N ARG A 126 -13.05 3.01 20.96
CA ARG A 126 -12.13 2.27 21.84
C ARG A 126 -10.69 2.75 21.69
N ALA A 127 -10.22 2.97 20.47
CA ALA A 127 -8.87 3.51 20.26
C ALA A 127 -8.75 4.93 20.84
N ARG A 128 -9.77 5.77 20.63
CA ARG A 128 -9.85 7.14 21.16
C ARG A 128 -9.82 7.17 22.68
N THR A 129 -10.70 6.43 23.34
CA THR A 129 -10.74 6.29 24.81
C THR A 129 -9.43 5.74 25.38
N THR A 130 -8.78 4.79 24.69
CA THR A 130 -7.49 4.24 25.12
C THR A 130 -6.36 5.26 24.97
N PHE A 131 -6.36 6.02 23.88
CA PHE A 131 -5.41 7.12 23.63
C PHE A 131 -5.57 8.24 24.66
N TYR A 132 -6.78 8.75 24.91
CA TYR A 132 -6.98 9.82 25.88
C TYR A 132 -6.78 9.39 27.33
N LYS A 133 -6.93 8.09 27.63
CA LYS A 133 -6.64 7.55 28.96
C LYS A 133 -5.14 7.49 29.26
N ASP A 134 -4.30 7.18 28.26
CA ASP A 134 -2.84 7.20 28.36
C ASP A 134 -2.21 7.30 26.96
N PRO A 135 -1.91 8.53 26.50
CA PRO A 135 -1.40 8.77 25.15
C PRO A 135 -0.05 8.08 24.90
N PHE A 136 0.81 8.05 25.92
CA PHE A 136 2.16 7.49 25.82
C PHE A 136 2.13 5.97 25.69
N ARG A 137 1.30 5.28 26.49
CA ARG A 137 1.14 3.83 26.38
C ARG A 137 0.48 3.41 25.08
N PHE A 138 -0.48 4.19 24.59
CA PHE A 138 -1.13 3.96 23.30
C PHE A 138 -0.12 4.07 22.14
N VAL A 139 0.70 5.12 22.13
CA VAL A 139 1.76 5.32 21.12
C VAL A 139 2.82 4.22 21.20
N LYS A 140 3.26 3.85 22.41
CA LYS A 140 4.23 2.75 22.60
C LYS A 140 3.73 1.42 22.04
N GLY A 141 2.44 1.10 22.24
CA GLY A 141 1.81 -0.11 21.68
C GLY A 141 1.62 -0.11 20.16
N LEU A 142 1.69 1.07 19.50
CA LEU A 142 1.65 1.17 18.03
C LEU A 142 3.00 0.88 17.38
N PHE A 143 4.10 1.26 18.03
CA PHE A 143 5.44 1.22 17.44
C PHE A 143 6.32 0.07 17.96
N THR A 144 6.06 -0.44 19.16
CA THR A 144 6.83 -1.57 19.71
C THR A 144 5.98 -2.83 19.74
N LYS A 145 6.40 -3.87 19.00
CA LYS A 145 6.09 -5.23 19.43
C LYS A 145 6.84 -5.42 20.73
N GLU A 146 6.13 -5.52 21.86
CA GLU A 146 6.76 -5.90 23.12
C GLU A 146 7.48 -7.24 22.89
N LYS A 147 8.81 -7.22 22.90
CA LYS A 147 9.61 -8.44 23.01
C LYS A 147 9.53 -8.87 24.46
N SER A 148 8.51 -9.63 24.80
CA SER A 148 8.45 -10.32 26.08
C SER A 148 9.30 -11.59 26.00
N GLY A 149 10.37 -11.64 26.78
CA GLY A 149 11.14 -12.85 27.05
C GLY A 149 11.70 -12.76 28.47
N SER A 150 11.73 -13.87 29.18
CA SER A 150 12.45 -13.96 30.46
C SER A 150 13.94 -14.10 30.16
N LEU A 151 14.77 -13.18 30.67
CA LEU A 151 16.21 -13.35 30.66
C LEU A 151 16.55 -14.60 31.48
N LYS A 152 17.28 -15.53 30.89
CA LYS A 152 17.76 -16.74 31.59
C LYS A 152 18.86 -16.44 32.60
N VAL A 153 19.46 -15.24 32.50
CA VAL A 153 20.65 -14.82 33.24
C VAL A 153 20.27 -13.69 34.20
N PRO A 154 20.77 -13.71 35.46
CA PRO A 154 20.52 -12.65 36.42
C PRO A 154 21.05 -11.30 35.92
N LYS A 155 20.31 -10.22 36.21
CA LYS A 155 20.56 -8.85 35.71
C LYS A 155 21.98 -8.35 35.99
N ARG A 156 22.56 -8.73 37.13
CA ARG A 156 23.91 -8.33 37.54
C ARG A 156 24.99 -8.87 36.60
N GLU A 157 24.91 -10.15 36.24
CA GLU A 157 25.84 -10.74 35.26
C GLU A 157 25.69 -10.09 33.88
N LEU A 158 24.47 -9.73 33.49
CA LEU A 158 24.24 -9.01 32.23
C LEU A 158 24.85 -7.61 32.25
N GLU A 159 24.70 -6.87 33.35
CA GLU A 159 25.24 -5.51 33.49
C GLU A 159 26.78 -5.52 33.58
N ASP A 160 27.38 -6.46 34.30
CA ASP A 160 28.83 -6.63 34.35
C ASP A 160 29.40 -7.10 33.00
N HIS A 161 28.69 -7.98 32.30
CA HIS A 161 29.04 -8.36 30.93
C HIS A 161 28.98 -7.14 30.00
N LEU A 162 27.87 -6.40 29.99
CA LEU A 162 27.73 -5.21 29.14
C LEU A 162 28.79 -4.14 29.46
N LYS A 163 29.13 -3.95 30.73
CA LYS A 163 30.17 -3.02 31.16
C LYS A 163 31.56 -3.50 30.73
N THR A 164 31.85 -4.80 30.81
CA THR A 164 33.13 -5.35 30.33
C THR A 164 33.22 -5.32 28.81
N THR A 165 32.12 -5.56 28.10
CA THR A 165 32.07 -5.70 26.64
C THR A 165 31.99 -4.35 25.91
N HIS A 166 31.36 -3.34 26.49
CA HIS A 166 31.12 -2.06 25.81
C HIS A 166 31.88 -0.87 26.39
N THR A 167 32.68 -1.07 27.43
CA THR A 167 33.56 -0.02 27.96
C THR A 167 34.97 -0.24 27.43
N ASP A 168 35.41 0.62 26.52
CA ASP A 168 36.77 0.60 25.98
C ASP A 168 37.71 1.31 26.97
N SER A 169 38.43 0.53 27.77
CA SER A 169 39.41 1.01 28.74
C SER A 169 40.68 1.57 28.10
N GLN A 170 40.87 1.37 26.79
CA GLN A 170 42.05 1.80 26.03
C GLN A 170 41.69 2.78 24.92
N ARG A 171 40.51 3.40 25.00
CA ARG A 171 39.95 4.36 24.02
C ARG A 171 40.89 5.50 23.62
N PHE A 172 41.88 5.80 24.45
CA PHE A 172 42.83 6.91 24.25
C PHE A 172 44.25 6.44 23.85
N GLU A 173 44.48 5.14 23.68
CA GLU A 173 45.75 4.62 23.18
C GLU A 173 45.75 4.54 21.64
N ARG A 174 46.82 5.02 21.02
CA ARG A 174 46.99 4.96 19.56
C ARG A 174 47.54 3.58 19.18
N ARG A 175 46.76 2.76 18.47
CA ARG A 175 47.15 1.41 18.05
C ARG A 175 47.48 1.35 16.55
N GLU A 176 48.56 0.66 16.21
CA GLU A 176 48.92 0.29 14.84
C GLU A 176 48.41 -1.13 14.52
N ILE A 177 48.04 -1.38 13.27
CA ILE A 177 47.43 -2.64 12.84
C ILE A 177 48.53 -3.71 12.69
N PRO A 178 48.48 -4.83 13.44
CA PRO A 178 49.48 -5.90 13.31
C PRO A 178 49.44 -6.55 11.93
N SER A 179 50.61 -6.95 11.41
CA SER A 179 50.77 -7.57 10.07
C SER A 179 50.03 -8.90 9.90
N ASP A 180 49.69 -9.55 11.01
CA ASP A 180 49.17 -10.92 11.06
C ASP A 180 47.63 -10.94 11.20
N MET A 181 46.99 -9.77 11.11
CA MET A 181 45.54 -9.63 11.23
C MET A 181 44.85 -10.19 9.97
N PRO A 182 43.95 -11.18 10.10
CA PRO A 182 43.24 -11.74 8.96
C PRO A 182 42.37 -10.68 8.28
N PRO A 183 42.14 -10.79 6.96
CA PRO A 183 41.46 -9.75 6.19
C PRO A 183 40.08 -9.47 6.76
N ILE A 184 39.79 -8.18 7.00
CA ILE A 184 38.55 -7.73 7.59
C ILE A 184 37.38 -8.16 6.68
N PRO A 185 36.39 -8.92 7.21
CA PRO A 185 35.23 -9.31 6.42
C PRO A 185 34.42 -8.07 6.04
N GLN A 186 33.93 -8.03 4.79
CA GLN A 186 33.16 -6.89 4.31
C GLN A 186 31.86 -6.71 5.12
N PRO A 187 31.43 -5.46 5.35
CA PRO A 187 30.27 -5.17 6.18
C PRO A 187 29.01 -5.87 5.65
N GLU A 188 28.33 -6.63 6.53
CA GLU A 188 27.08 -7.35 6.21
C GLU A 188 25.91 -6.42 5.84
N HIS A 189 26.02 -5.14 6.20
CA HIS A 189 25.01 -4.13 5.93
C HIS A 189 25.66 -2.91 5.29
N GLN A 190 25.38 -2.72 4.00
CA GLN A 190 25.75 -1.51 3.27
C GLN A 190 25.01 -0.31 3.89
N LEU A 191 25.74 0.79 4.13
CA LEU A 191 25.12 2.08 4.41
C LEU A 191 24.18 2.43 3.26
N ASP A 192 22.95 2.84 3.58
CA ASP A 192 22.00 3.35 2.59
C ASP A 192 22.54 4.69 2.05
N ASP A 193 23.27 4.60 0.95
CA ASP A 193 23.83 5.70 0.16
C ASP A 193 22.79 6.34 -0.77
N SER A 194 21.51 5.96 -0.64
CA SER A 194 20.47 6.53 -1.49
C SER A 194 20.30 8.04 -1.23
N PRO A 195 20.11 8.85 -2.28
CA PRO A 195 19.92 10.30 -2.14
C PRO A 195 18.79 10.65 -1.16
N PRO A 196 18.88 11.81 -0.47
CA PRO A 196 17.87 12.23 0.50
C PRO A 196 16.48 12.27 -0.14
N ARG A 197 15.61 11.37 0.33
CA ARG A 197 14.21 11.26 -0.10
C ARG A 197 13.41 12.45 0.42
N TRP A 198 12.32 12.82 -0.29
CA TRP A 198 11.44 13.92 0.10
C TRP A 198 10.92 13.82 1.55
N ILE A 199 10.72 12.62 2.07
CA ILE A 199 10.33 12.38 3.47
C ILE A 199 11.34 12.92 4.50
N TRP A 200 12.61 13.13 4.12
CA TRP A 200 13.64 13.74 4.96
C TRP A 200 13.72 15.26 4.79
N VAL A 201 13.43 15.74 3.58
CA VAL A 201 13.46 17.17 3.24
C VAL A 201 12.21 17.89 3.76
N ALA A 202 11.04 17.26 3.63
CA ALA A 202 9.76 17.82 4.05
C ALA A 202 9.77 18.24 5.53
N PRO A 203 10.14 17.41 6.52
CA PRO A 203 10.19 17.84 7.93
C PRO A 203 11.12 19.04 8.18
N ARG A 204 12.28 19.09 7.50
CA ARG A 204 13.23 20.21 7.63
C ARG A 204 12.68 21.51 7.07
N LEU A 205 11.97 21.44 5.95
CA LEU A 205 11.33 22.60 5.33
C LEU A 205 10.06 23.02 6.09
N MET A 206 9.35 22.06 6.69
CA MET A 206 8.14 22.29 7.47
C MET A 206 8.40 23.05 8.77
N TRP A 207 9.53 22.81 9.44
CA TRP A 207 9.83 23.45 10.72
C TRP A 207 9.84 24.98 10.65
N PRO A 208 10.61 25.64 9.75
CA PRO A 208 10.52 27.09 9.57
C PRO A 208 9.10 27.57 9.21
N LEU A 209 8.39 26.80 8.38
CA LEU A 209 7.03 27.17 7.97
C LEU A 209 6.01 27.12 9.12
N THR A 210 6.27 26.33 10.16
CA THR A 210 5.40 26.24 11.34
C THR A 210 5.77 27.22 12.45
N VAL A 211 7.05 27.60 12.53
CA VAL A 211 7.54 28.51 13.58
C VAL A 211 7.23 29.96 13.23
N TYR A 212 7.35 30.33 11.96
CA TYR A 212 7.10 31.70 11.50
C TYR A 212 5.66 31.89 10.99
N GLU A 213 5.10 33.08 11.21
CA GLU A 213 3.81 33.50 10.65
C GLU A 213 3.93 33.77 9.15
N ILE A 214 3.79 32.71 8.35
CA ILE A 214 3.90 32.79 6.89
C ILE A 214 2.51 32.76 6.27
N PRO A 215 2.09 33.79 5.51
CA PRO A 215 0.80 33.76 4.82
C PRO A 215 0.70 32.64 3.79
N MET A 216 -0.48 32.04 3.63
CA MET A 216 -0.74 30.96 2.66
C MET A 216 -0.30 31.31 1.23
N THR A 217 -0.44 32.58 0.81
CA THR A 217 -0.03 33.05 -0.52
C THR A 217 1.48 32.93 -0.77
N LYS A 218 2.31 33.03 0.28
CA LYS A 218 3.77 32.83 0.19
C LYS A 218 4.10 31.34 0.04
N VAL A 219 3.40 30.47 0.77
CA VAL A 219 3.53 29.02 0.66
C VAL A 219 3.15 28.55 -0.75
N GLU A 220 2.07 29.08 -1.32
CA GLU A 220 1.67 28.80 -2.71
C GLU A 220 2.69 29.29 -3.74
N LYS A 221 3.35 30.43 -3.49
CA LYS A 221 4.44 30.92 -4.35
C LYS A 221 5.64 29.98 -4.28
N LEU A 222 5.98 29.49 -3.08
CA LEU A 222 7.06 28.53 -2.88
C LEU A 222 6.74 27.19 -3.57
N GLU A 223 5.51 26.67 -3.43
CA GLU A 223 5.08 25.44 -4.11
C GLU A 223 5.17 25.59 -5.64
N ARG A 224 4.81 26.76 -6.20
CA ARG A 224 4.97 27.02 -7.64
C ARG A 224 6.44 26.91 -8.09
N THR A 225 7.36 27.48 -7.31
CA THR A 225 8.80 27.38 -7.57
C THR A 225 9.26 25.93 -7.49
N VAL A 226 8.93 25.21 -6.42
CA VAL A 226 9.26 23.79 -6.23
C VAL A 226 8.70 22.94 -7.36
N SER A 227 7.42 23.13 -7.72
CA SER A 227 6.75 22.45 -8.82
C SER A 227 7.48 22.67 -10.14
N SER A 228 7.97 23.88 -10.40
CA SER A 228 8.75 24.19 -11.62
C SER A 228 10.04 23.38 -11.69
N TYR A 229 10.78 23.29 -10.58
CA TYR A 229 12.01 22.49 -10.51
C TYR A 229 11.74 20.99 -10.64
N ILE A 230 10.69 20.49 -9.98
CA ILE A 230 10.29 19.08 -10.06
C ILE A 230 9.87 18.73 -11.50
N LYS A 231 9.07 19.58 -12.14
CA LYS A 231 8.71 19.40 -13.56
C LYS A 231 9.95 19.39 -14.45
N LYS A 232 10.89 20.31 -14.25
CA LYS A 232 12.14 20.34 -15.02
C LYS A 232 12.96 19.06 -14.82
N TRP A 233 13.09 18.61 -13.57
CA TRP A 233 13.84 17.40 -13.20
C TRP A 233 13.23 16.12 -13.80
N LEU A 234 11.90 15.97 -13.72
CA LEU A 234 11.18 14.84 -14.31
C LEU A 234 10.99 14.96 -15.83
N GLY A 235 11.50 16.04 -16.45
CA GLY A 235 11.31 16.32 -17.86
C GLY A 235 9.84 16.48 -18.24
N LEU A 236 9.04 17.19 -17.47
CA LEU A 236 7.60 17.40 -17.69
C LEU A 236 7.32 18.81 -18.23
N PRO A 237 6.29 18.98 -19.08
CA PRO A 237 5.94 20.28 -19.60
C PRO A 237 5.31 21.19 -18.52
N ARG A 238 5.45 22.51 -18.68
CA ARG A 238 4.92 23.49 -17.72
C ARG A 238 3.39 23.40 -17.58
N CYS A 239 2.70 23.05 -18.67
CA CYS A 239 1.24 22.91 -18.75
C CYS A 239 0.66 21.72 -17.97
N LEU A 240 1.49 20.81 -17.46
CA LEU A 240 1.03 19.72 -16.60
C LEU A 240 0.44 20.29 -15.31
N SER A 241 -0.78 19.88 -14.98
CA SER A 241 -1.46 20.29 -13.75
C SER A 241 -0.76 19.76 -12.50
N ASN A 242 -0.84 20.48 -11.38
CA ASN A 242 -0.34 20.01 -10.08
C ASN A 242 -1.06 18.74 -9.60
N ILE A 243 -2.25 18.44 -10.13
CA ILE A 243 -2.97 17.18 -9.92
C ILE A 243 -2.09 16.00 -10.33
N GLY A 244 -1.36 16.12 -11.44
CA GLY A 244 -0.49 15.04 -11.91
C GLY A 244 0.83 14.90 -11.15
N LEU A 245 1.16 15.87 -10.29
CA LEU A 245 2.34 15.83 -9.42
C LEU A 245 2.01 15.36 -8.00
N TYR A 246 0.92 15.84 -7.45
CA TYR A 246 0.59 15.72 -6.02
C TYR A 246 -0.73 14.99 -5.75
N GLY A 247 -1.53 14.68 -6.76
CA GLY A 247 -2.83 14.03 -6.60
C GLY A 247 -2.73 12.52 -6.40
N HIS A 248 -3.78 11.94 -5.82
CA HIS A 248 -3.95 10.51 -5.60
C HIS A 248 -4.81 9.86 -6.69
N GLY A 249 -4.62 10.30 -7.93
CA GLY A 249 -5.33 9.79 -9.11
C GLY A 249 -4.78 8.46 -9.61
N ALA A 250 -5.04 8.16 -10.90
CA ALA A 250 -4.59 6.92 -11.52
C ALA A 250 -3.08 6.66 -11.37
N LEU A 251 -2.26 7.71 -11.48
CA LEU A 251 -0.81 7.70 -11.25
C LEU A 251 -0.47 8.55 -10.03
N GLU A 252 0.08 7.93 -8.98
CA GLU A 252 0.54 8.60 -7.77
C GLU A 252 2.08 8.68 -7.76
N LEU A 253 2.61 9.89 -7.69
CA LEU A 253 4.04 10.13 -7.50
C LEU A 253 4.38 10.19 -5.99
N PRO A 254 5.61 9.83 -5.59
CA PRO A 254 6.02 9.86 -4.19
C PRO A 254 6.36 11.28 -3.69
N VAL A 255 5.70 12.31 -4.24
CA VAL A 255 5.94 13.73 -3.95
C VAL A 255 4.70 14.31 -3.30
N SER A 256 4.85 14.93 -2.13
CA SER A 256 3.74 15.61 -1.46
C SER A 256 3.59 17.06 -1.91
N SER A 257 2.37 17.57 -1.86
CA SER A 257 2.11 19.01 -1.98
C SER A 257 2.58 19.74 -0.73
N LEU A 258 3.39 20.79 -0.92
CA LEU A 258 3.88 21.63 0.16
C LEU A 258 2.73 22.37 0.87
N THR A 259 1.75 22.85 0.09
CA THR A 259 0.58 23.55 0.63
C THR A 259 -0.29 22.62 1.49
N GLU A 260 -0.45 21.36 1.09
CA GLU A 260 -1.18 20.36 1.88
C GLU A 260 -0.44 20.01 3.17
N GLU A 261 0.88 19.79 3.11
CA GLU A 261 1.69 19.54 4.30
C GLU A 261 1.67 20.73 5.27
N TYR A 262 1.76 21.95 4.74
CA TYR A 262 1.61 23.20 5.48
C TYR A 262 0.27 23.29 6.21
N LYS A 263 -0.85 23.08 5.51
CA LYS A 263 -2.20 23.08 6.09
C LYS A 263 -2.34 22.02 7.17
N CYS A 264 -1.92 20.78 6.88
CA CYS A 264 -1.98 19.67 7.83
C CYS A 264 -1.20 19.95 9.10
N THR A 265 -0.01 20.55 8.96
CA THR A 265 0.87 20.79 10.10
C THR A 265 0.37 21.95 10.96
N ASN A 266 -0.13 23.03 10.35
CA ASN A 266 -0.76 24.12 11.09
C ASN A 266 -2.04 23.69 11.79
N VAL A 267 -2.86 22.84 11.16
CA VAL A 267 -4.04 22.24 11.82
C VAL A 267 -3.64 21.39 13.02
N ARG A 268 -2.60 20.55 12.88
CA ARG A 268 -2.06 19.75 14.00
C ARG A 268 -1.55 20.65 15.13
N LEU A 269 -0.78 21.68 14.81
CA LEU A 269 -0.23 22.62 15.78
C LEU A 269 -1.36 23.35 16.53
N ASN A 270 -2.37 23.85 15.81
CA ASN A 270 -3.53 24.51 16.40
C ASN A 270 -4.26 23.59 17.39
N MET A 271 -4.44 22.32 17.04
CA MET A 271 -5.03 21.34 17.95
C MET A 271 -4.16 21.06 19.17
N ILE A 272 -2.85 20.86 18.98
CA ILE A 272 -1.91 20.60 20.08
C ILE A 272 -1.95 21.73 21.10
N LEU A 273 -2.01 22.98 20.64
CA LEU A 273 -2.05 24.15 21.52
C LEU A 273 -3.43 24.33 22.18
N THR A 274 -4.51 24.25 21.41
CA THR A 274 -5.88 24.54 21.92
C THR A 274 -6.52 23.39 22.69
N GLU A 275 -6.09 22.15 22.47
CA GLU A 275 -6.57 20.94 23.15
C GLU A 275 -5.48 20.32 24.07
N SER A 276 -4.47 21.11 24.45
CA SER A 276 -3.44 20.65 25.39
C SER A 276 -4.06 20.25 26.73
N GLN A 277 -3.51 19.20 27.36
CA GLN A 277 -3.88 18.83 28.73
C GLN A 277 -3.33 19.82 29.77
N ASP A 278 -2.33 20.60 29.39
CA ASP A 278 -1.74 21.64 30.21
C ASP A 278 -2.53 22.94 30.04
N GLY A 279 -3.18 23.39 31.12
CA GLY A 279 -3.97 24.61 31.13
C GLY A 279 -3.15 25.88 30.84
N MET A 280 -1.85 25.89 31.15
CA MET A 280 -0.99 27.03 30.81
C MET A 280 -0.76 27.13 29.30
N ILE A 281 -0.52 26.00 28.64
CA ILE A 281 -0.35 25.95 27.18
C ILE A 281 -1.66 26.34 26.49
N GLN A 282 -2.80 25.89 27.00
CA GLN A 282 -4.11 26.25 26.45
C GLN A 282 -4.40 27.75 26.62
N ALA A 283 -4.09 28.33 27.78
CA ALA A 283 -4.28 29.75 28.05
C ALA A 283 -3.32 30.65 27.24
N ALA A 284 -2.09 30.18 27.00
CA ALA A 284 -1.06 30.90 26.26
C ALA A 284 -1.03 30.58 24.76
N ALA A 285 -1.98 29.77 24.24
CA ALA A 285 -1.98 29.32 22.86
C ALA A 285 -2.05 30.50 21.88
N PRO A 286 -1.00 30.76 21.07
CA PRO A 286 -1.02 31.84 20.10
C PRO A 286 -2.02 31.55 18.97
N ARG A 287 -2.65 32.61 18.44
CA ARG A 287 -3.42 32.48 17.21
C ARG A 287 -2.47 32.26 16.05
N LEU A 288 -2.53 31.09 15.42
CA LEU A 288 -1.70 30.80 14.25
C LEU A 288 -2.13 31.69 13.06
N ALA A 289 -1.33 32.69 12.74
CA ALA A 289 -1.60 33.62 11.65
C ALA A 289 -1.07 33.08 10.31
N THR A 290 -1.94 32.45 9.52
CA THR A 290 -1.62 31.97 8.16
C THR A 290 -2.12 32.93 7.06
N GLY A 291 -2.38 34.20 7.42
CA GLY A 291 -2.97 35.23 6.57
C GLY A 291 -4.50 35.14 6.43
N ARG A 292 -5.10 36.03 5.62
CA ARG A 292 -6.57 36.12 5.45
C ARG A 292 -7.20 35.01 4.59
N LYS A 293 -6.39 34.34 3.76
CA LYS A 293 -6.88 33.38 2.75
C LYS A 293 -7.36 32.06 3.35
N TRP A 294 -6.74 31.64 4.45
CA TRP A 294 -7.01 30.37 5.09
C TRP A 294 -6.58 30.47 6.55
N MET A 295 -7.36 29.92 7.48
CA MET A 295 -7.07 29.93 8.91
C MET A 295 -7.15 28.51 9.50
N PRO A 296 -6.18 28.08 10.33
CA PRO A 296 -6.19 26.73 10.90
C PRO A 296 -7.33 26.52 11.89
N SER A 297 -7.74 27.57 12.61
CA SER A 297 -8.85 27.54 13.57
C SER A 297 -10.19 27.26 12.89
N GLU A 298 -10.48 27.96 11.79
CA GLU A 298 -11.68 27.76 10.97
C GLU A 298 -11.68 26.35 10.36
N ALA A 299 -10.55 25.91 9.80
CA ALA A 299 -10.41 24.56 9.28
C ALA A 299 -10.63 23.49 10.37
N VAL A 300 -10.13 23.71 11.59
CA VAL A 300 -10.39 22.85 12.74
C VAL A 300 -11.84 22.90 13.18
N GLN A 301 -12.51 24.05 13.14
CA GLN A 301 -13.93 24.17 13.47
C GLN A 301 -14.83 23.48 12.44
N GLN A 302 -14.60 23.72 11.14
CA GLN A 302 -15.27 23.06 10.04
C GLN A 302 -15.01 21.55 10.06
N ALA A 303 -13.79 21.15 10.40
CA ALA A 303 -13.51 19.75 10.64
C ALA A 303 -14.30 19.27 11.85
N LYS A 304 -14.24 19.91 13.03
CA LYS A 304 -14.97 19.53 14.24
C LYS A 304 -16.48 19.36 14.00
N SER A 305 -17.09 20.25 13.21
CA SER A 305 -18.50 20.14 12.84
C SER A 305 -18.78 18.92 11.95
N ALA A 306 -17.90 18.62 10.99
CA ALA A 306 -17.95 17.39 10.19
C ALA A 306 -17.51 16.12 10.96
N LEU A 307 -16.71 16.28 12.01
CA LEU A 307 -16.05 15.24 12.80
C LEU A 307 -16.93 14.59 13.87
N ARG A 308 -18.23 14.92 13.93
CA ARG A 308 -19.22 13.94 14.39
C ARG A 308 -19.05 12.58 13.66
N HIS A 309 -18.26 12.49 12.57
CA HIS A 309 -17.84 11.27 11.89
C HIS A 309 -16.31 10.97 11.65
N GLY A 310 -15.33 11.67 12.25
CA GLY A 310 -13.94 11.16 12.49
C GLY A 310 -12.72 11.70 11.69
N ASP A 311 -11.59 11.91 12.41
CA ASP A 311 -10.20 12.38 12.12
C ASP A 311 -9.91 13.68 11.29
N ILE A 312 -9.50 14.77 11.97
CA ILE A 312 -9.30 16.17 11.45
C ILE A 312 -8.28 16.25 10.30
N VAL A 313 -7.08 15.68 10.50
CA VAL A 313 -5.99 15.82 9.53
C VAL A 313 -6.30 15.02 8.25
N GLY A 314 -6.95 13.87 8.41
CA GLY A 314 -7.46 13.11 7.28
C GLY A 314 -8.49 13.92 6.49
N GLN A 315 -9.36 14.67 7.19
CA GLN A 315 -10.35 15.51 6.54
C GLN A 315 -9.74 16.63 5.69
N VAL A 316 -8.70 17.32 6.18
CA VAL A 316 -8.01 18.36 5.37
C VAL A 316 -7.44 17.74 4.09
N ARG A 317 -6.76 16.59 4.19
CA ARG A 317 -6.24 15.90 3.00
C ARG A 317 -7.35 15.44 2.06
N HIS A 318 -8.43 14.88 2.60
CA HIS A 318 -9.58 14.46 1.80
C HIS A 318 -10.26 15.62 1.10
N GLN A 319 -10.32 16.79 1.71
CA GLN A 319 -10.90 17.98 1.12
C GLN A 319 -10.04 18.51 -0.03
N GLU A 320 -8.71 18.64 0.18
CA GLU A 320 -7.79 19.01 -0.90
C GLU A 320 -7.84 18.00 -2.06
N GLU A 321 -7.93 16.70 -1.76
CA GLU A 321 -8.03 15.67 -2.78
C GLU A 321 -9.39 15.69 -3.50
N ALA A 322 -10.48 16.01 -2.79
CA ALA A 322 -11.78 16.20 -3.41
C ALA A 322 -11.77 17.40 -4.37
N ASP A 323 -11.14 18.51 -4.00
CA ASP A 323 -10.99 19.69 -4.85
C ASP A 323 -10.13 19.38 -6.08
N ARG A 324 -9.04 18.63 -5.91
CA ARG A 324 -8.22 18.13 -7.03
C ARG A 324 -9.01 17.20 -7.94
N CYS A 325 -9.80 16.29 -7.37
CA CYS A 325 -10.65 15.36 -8.13
C CYS A 325 -11.72 16.11 -8.92
N ALA A 326 -12.42 17.08 -8.30
CA ALA A 326 -13.40 17.92 -8.99
C ALA A 326 -12.76 18.70 -10.15
N LYS A 327 -11.57 19.29 -9.91
CA LYS A 327 -10.79 19.97 -10.94
C LYS A 327 -10.31 19.00 -12.02
N ALA A 328 -9.94 17.76 -11.69
CA ALA A 328 -9.56 16.74 -12.67
C ALA A 328 -10.74 16.39 -13.58
N VAL A 329 -11.94 16.18 -13.02
CA VAL A 329 -13.15 15.90 -13.79
C VAL A 329 -13.47 17.02 -14.79
N SER A 330 -13.25 18.29 -14.40
CA SER A 330 -13.42 19.43 -15.32
C SER A 330 -12.39 19.51 -16.45
N GLN A 331 -11.28 18.77 -16.37
CA GLN A 331 -10.23 18.76 -17.39
C GLN A 331 -10.49 17.67 -18.42
N SER A 332 -11.14 18.01 -19.53
CA SER A 332 -11.53 17.06 -20.59
C SER A 332 -10.38 16.21 -21.16
N LYS A 333 -9.15 16.72 -21.15
CA LYS A 333 -7.95 16.05 -21.67
C LYS A 333 -7.07 15.43 -20.58
N GLN A 334 -6.50 16.26 -19.70
CA GLN A 334 -5.63 15.79 -18.61
C GLN A 334 -6.40 14.99 -17.54
N GLY A 335 -7.73 15.12 -17.48
CA GLY A 335 -8.60 14.44 -16.53
C GLY A 335 -9.23 13.15 -17.05
N GLN A 336 -8.92 12.68 -18.27
CA GLN A 336 -9.52 11.45 -18.83
C GLN A 336 -9.32 10.21 -17.95
N TRP A 337 -8.28 10.19 -17.12
CA TRP A 337 -8.04 9.09 -16.19
C TRP A 337 -9.13 8.95 -15.12
N THR A 338 -9.93 9.99 -14.87
CA THR A 338 -11.05 9.96 -13.91
C THR A 338 -12.19 9.04 -14.35
N SER A 339 -12.33 8.78 -15.66
CA SER A 339 -13.34 7.86 -16.20
C SER A 339 -12.84 6.42 -16.35
N TRP A 340 -11.60 6.13 -15.93
CA TRP A 340 -11.05 4.78 -16.05
C TRP A 340 -11.59 3.88 -14.95
N GLU A 341 -12.29 2.82 -15.37
CA GLU A 341 -12.83 1.82 -14.45
C GLU A 341 -12.00 0.52 -14.50
N ASN A 342 -12.07 -0.26 -13.42
CA ASN A 342 -11.45 -1.58 -13.33
C ASN A 342 -9.92 -1.62 -13.53
N LEU A 343 -9.24 -0.48 -13.39
CA LEU A 343 -7.78 -0.37 -13.37
C LEU A 343 -7.25 -0.17 -11.94
N GLU A 344 -6.09 -0.74 -11.66
CA GLU A 344 -5.39 -0.53 -10.39
C GLU A 344 -4.60 0.79 -10.44
N HIS A 345 -4.56 1.50 -9.31
CA HIS A 345 -3.76 2.71 -9.17
C HIS A 345 -2.27 2.37 -9.27
N ARG A 346 -1.55 3.11 -10.13
CA ARG A 346 -0.10 2.97 -10.26
C ARG A 346 0.59 3.92 -9.31
N LYS A 347 1.16 3.38 -8.24
CA LYS A 347 1.92 4.15 -7.26
C LYS A 347 3.42 4.00 -7.53
N LEU A 348 4.08 5.10 -7.87
CA LEU A 348 5.54 5.14 -7.97
C LEU A 348 6.15 5.44 -6.61
N THR A 349 7.22 4.73 -6.27
CA THR A 349 8.03 4.99 -5.08
C THR A 349 9.26 5.82 -5.44
N TRP A 350 9.93 6.39 -4.43
CA TRP A 350 11.22 7.05 -4.64
C TRP A 350 12.24 6.13 -5.29
N LYS A 351 12.24 4.84 -4.91
CA LYS A 351 13.10 3.83 -5.51
C LYS A 351 12.83 3.71 -7.00
N ASP A 352 11.57 3.63 -7.40
CA ASP A 352 11.18 3.55 -8.81
C ASP A 352 11.62 4.80 -9.60
N LEU A 353 11.44 6.00 -9.03
CA LEU A 353 11.90 7.24 -9.67
C LEU A 353 13.42 7.31 -9.86
N TRP A 354 14.20 6.64 -9.00
CA TRP A 354 15.66 6.65 -9.09
C TRP A 354 16.22 5.55 -10.01
N GLU A 355 15.59 4.37 -10.00
CA GLU A 355 15.98 3.21 -10.79
C GLU A 355 15.56 3.33 -12.26
N MET A 356 14.40 3.96 -12.53
CA MET A 356 13.90 4.10 -13.90
C MET A 356 14.69 5.14 -14.70
N GLU A 357 14.81 4.91 -16.01
CA GLU A 357 15.43 5.87 -16.92
C GLU A 357 14.57 7.16 -16.97
N GLY A 358 15.20 8.34 -16.95
CA GLY A 358 14.47 9.62 -16.92
C GLY A 358 13.48 9.80 -18.08
N ARG A 359 13.80 9.25 -19.26
CA ARG A 359 12.91 9.25 -20.43
C ARG A 359 11.64 8.42 -20.20
N GLN A 360 11.76 7.29 -19.51
CA GLN A 360 10.66 6.38 -19.21
C GLN A 360 9.68 7.01 -18.22
N ILE A 361 10.19 7.64 -17.15
CA ILE A 361 9.36 8.35 -16.16
C ILE A 361 8.61 9.50 -16.82
N SER A 362 9.34 10.31 -17.61
CA SER A 362 8.76 11.42 -18.36
C SER A 362 7.66 10.92 -19.30
N PHE A 363 7.90 9.83 -20.03
CA PHE A 363 6.91 9.23 -20.91
C PHE A 363 5.65 8.78 -20.14
N ILE A 364 5.79 8.04 -19.04
CA ILE A 364 4.63 7.52 -18.28
C ILE A 364 3.74 8.66 -17.78
N ILE A 365 4.35 9.69 -17.19
CA ILE A 365 3.60 10.84 -16.66
C ILE A 365 2.94 11.59 -17.83
N ARG A 366 3.70 11.92 -18.88
CA ARG A 366 3.17 12.67 -20.03
C ARG A 366 2.08 11.89 -20.78
N ALA A 367 2.23 10.57 -20.90
CA ALA A 367 1.24 9.70 -21.53
C ALA A 367 -0.05 9.68 -20.70
N THR A 368 0.07 9.54 -19.37
CA THR A 368 -1.08 9.49 -18.45
C THR A 368 -1.96 10.73 -18.60
N TYR A 369 -1.35 11.91 -18.63
CA TYR A 369 -2.06 13.19 -18.69
C TYR A 369 -2.24 13.74 -20.12
N ASP A 370 -1.93 12.96 -21.17
CA ASP A 370 -2.00 13.36 -22.58
C ASP A 370 -1.32 14.71 -22.89
N VAL A 371 -0.09 14.84 -22.39
CA VAL A 371 0.82 15.97 -22.63
C VAL A 371 2.11 15.53 -23.33
N LEU A 372 2.08 14.37 -24.00
CA LEU A 372 3.14 13.98 -24.94
C LEU A 372 3.10 14.87 -26.19
N PRO A 373 4.25 15.18 -26.81
CA PRO A 373 4.32 15.96 -28.05
C PRO A 373 3.92 15.10 -29.26
N THR A 374 2.69 14.58 -29.26
CA THR A 374 2.08 13.94 -30.43
C THR A 374 1.80 14.99 -31.50
N PRO A 375 1.79 14.68 -32.81
CA PRO A 375 1.51 15.68 -33.85
C PRO A 375 0.19 16.43 -33.62
N LYS A 376 -0.86 15.75 -33.10
CA LYS A 376 -2.10 16.44 -32.74
C LYS A 376 -1.95 17.41 -31.56
N ASN A 377 -1.10 17.09 -30.58
CA ASN A 377 -0.80 17.99 -29.46
C ASN A 377 0.10 19.14 -29.89
N LEU A 378 1.09 18.88 -30.76
CA LEU A 378 1.96 19.90 -31.34
C LEU A 378 1.18 20.86 -32.23
N HIS A 379 0.24 20.37 -33.03
CA HIS A 379 -0.72 21.21 -33.76
C HIS A 379 -1.49 22.13 -32.80
N GLN A 380 -1.97 21.61 -31.67
CA GLN A 380 -2.70 22.40 -30.68
C GLN A 380 -1.81 23.48 -30.01
N TRP A 381 -0.52 23.22 -29.82
CA TRP A 381 0.39 24.15 -29.12
C TRP A 381 1.11 25.12 -30.05
N PHE A 382 1.39 24.71 -31.28
CA PHE A 382 2.28 25.42 -32.22
C PHE A 382 1.76 25.47 -33.66
N GLY A 383 0.61 24.85 -33.97
CA GLY A 383 0.03 24.87 -35.32
C GLY A 383 0.66 23.90 -36.34
N GLU A 384 1.55 23.01 -35.91
CA GLU A 384 2.19 21.99 -36.77
C GLU A 384 1.19 21.02 -37.43
N ASP A 385 1.61 20.23 -38.44
CA ASP A 385 0.75 19.24 -39.08
C ASP A 385 0.29 18.14 -38.07
N PRO A 386 -1.03 17.92 -37.89
CA PRO A 386 -1.54 16.92 -36.97
C PRO A 386 -1.43 15.47 -37.48
N SER A 387 -0.90 15.25 -38.69
CA SER A 387 -0.93 13.95 -39.37
C SER A 387 0.12 12.96 -38.84
N CYS A 388 -0.18 11.66 -38.93
CA CYS A 388 0.74 10.62 -38.53
C CYS A 388 1.78 10.36 -39.62
N ALA A 389 3.06 10.48 -39.29
CA ALA A 389 4.17 10.17 -40.21
C ALA A 389 4.13 8.77 -40.85
N LEU A 390 3.39 7.80 -40.28
CA LEU A 390 3.32 6.43 -40.80
C LEU A 390 2.07 6.13 -41.64
N CYS A 391 0.97 6.86 -41.45
CA CYS A 391 -0.32 6.52 -42.08
C CYS A 391 -1.20 7.73 -42.42
N GLN A 392 -0.68 8.94 -42.22
CA GLN A 392 -1.30 10.22 -42.60
C GLN A 392 -2.66 10.54 -41.97
N THR A 393 -3.17 9.72 -41.04
CA THR A 393 -4.36 10.06 -40.25
C THR A 393 -4.01 10.93 -39.04
N PRO A 394 -4.95 11.70 -38.45
CA PRO A 394 -4.70 12.53 -37.27
C PRO A 394 -4.07 11.76 -36.11
N ALA A 395 -2.84 12.13 -35.74
CA ALA A 395 -1.99 11.41 -34.80
C ALA A 395 -2.25 11.82 -33.35
N THR A 396 -3.40 11.41 -32.83
CA THR A 396 -3.67 11.46 -31.39
C THR A 396 -2.80 10.47 -30.62
N LEU A 397 -2.70 10.64 -29.30
CA LEU A 397 -1.99 9.67 -28.46
C LEU A 397 -2.58 8.26 -28.57
N ARG A 398 -3.91 8.14 -28.60
CA ARG A 398 -4.61 6.86 -28.82
C ARG A 398 -4.25 6.25 -30.17
N HIS A 399 -4.24 7.06 -31.23
CA HIS A 399 -3.81 6.62 -32.56
C HIS A 399 -2.38 6.06 -32.53
N ILE A 400 -1.43 6.78 -31.92
CA ILE A 400 -0.03 6.36 -31.88
C ILE A 400 0.13 5.04 -31.10
N LEU A 401 -0.45 4.96 -29.90
CA LEU A 401 -0.21 3.83 -29.00
C LEU A 401 -0.97 2.56 -29.35
N THR A 402 -2.17 2.65 -29.93
CA THR A 402 -3.02 1.46 -30.19
C THR A 402 -3.78 1.48 -31.52
N GLY A 403 -3.92 2.63 -32.18
CA GLY A 403 -4.83 2.80 -33.32
C GLY A 403 -4.20 2.91 -34.72
N CYS A 404 -2.88 2.88 -34.85
CA CYS A 404 -2.20 3.12 -36.13
C CYS A 404 -2.15 1.85 -36.98
N LYS A 405 -2.81 1.88 -38.16
CA LYS A 405 -2.88 0.74 -39.09
C LYS A 405 -1.49 0.24 -39.52
N THR A 406 -0.58 1.15 -39.87
CA THR A 406 0.80 0.79 -40.26
C THR A 406 1.58 0.16 -39.11
N SER A 407 1.36 0.59 -37.85
CA SER A 407 2.02 -0.05 -36.70
C SER A 407 1.43 -1.39 -36.34
N LEU A 408 0.15 -1.60 -36.62
CA LEU A 408 -0.49 -2.91 -36.51
C LEU A 408 0.10 -3.89 -37.53
N SER A 409 0.21 -3.51 -38.80
CA SER A 409 0.79 -4.37 -39.85
C SER A 409 2.28 -4.66 -39.63
N GLN A 410 3.03 -3.69 -39.09
CA GLN A 410 4.43 -3.89 -38.67
C GLN A 410 4.59 -4.76 -37.40
N GLY A 411 3.50 -5.24 -36.79
CA GLY A 411 3.56 -6.10 -35.61
C GLY A 411 3.99 -5.42 -34.31
N ARG A 412 4.04 -4.08 -34.25
CA ARG A 412 4.51 -3.35 -33.05
C ARG A 412 3.61 -3.58 -31.83
N TYR A 413 2.30 -3.70 -32.05
CA TYR A 413 1.35 -3.97 -30.97
C TYR A 413 1.44 -5.43 -30.50
N THR A 414 1.65 -6.38 -31.43
CA THR A 414 1.95 -7.78 -31.12
C THR A 414 3.24 -7.91 -30.31
N TRP A 415 4.27 -7.14 -30.65
CA TRP A 415 5.52 -7.11 -29.89
C TRP A 415 5.28 -6.70 -28.42
N ARG A 416 4.60 -5.57 -28.20
CA ARG A 416 4.25 -5.11 -26.84
C ARG A 416 3.41 -6.15 -26.10
N HIS A 417 2.42 -6.70 -26.76
CA HIS A 417 1.58 -7.76 -26.21
C HIS A 417 2.43 -8.95 -25.73
N ASN A 418 3.33 -9.44 -26.58
CA ASN A 418 4.17 -10.59 -26.27
C ASN A 418 5.14 -10.30 -25.13
N GLN A 419 5.63 -9.07 -24.98
CA GLN A 419 6.45 -8.69 -23.82
C GLN A 419 5.66 -8.79 -22.51
N VAL A 420 4.40 -8.34 -22.48
CA VAL A 420 3.54 -8.48 -21.30
C VAL A 420 3.19 -9.95 -21.05
N LEU A 421 2.87 -10.71 -22.11
CA LEU A 421 2.58 -12.13 -22.01
C LEU A 421 3.76 -12.94 -21.46
N ARG A 422 4.99 -12.62 -21.87
CA ARG A 422 6.22 -13.21 -21.30
C ARG A 422 6.30 -13.01 -19.79
N GLN A 423 6.05 -11.81 -19.30
CA GLN A 423 6.08 -11.52 -17.85
C GLN A 423 4.99 -12.27 -17.08
N LEU A 424 3.79 -12.38 -17.67
CA LEU A 424 2.70 -13.17 -17.11
C LEU A 424 3.06 -14.66 -17.07
N ALA A 425 3.58 -15.20 -18.17
CA ALA A 425 3.99 -16.59 -18.31
C ALA A 425 5.06 -16.97 -17.29
N ILE A 426 6.13 -16.19 -17.16
CA ILE A 426 7.21 -16.43 -16.17
C ILE A 426 6.62 -16.49 -14.76
N THR A 427 5.72 -15.56 -14.41
CA THR A 427 5.10 -15.51 -13.08
C THR A 427 4.25 -16.75 -12.81
N LEU A 428 3.40 -17.15 -13.76
CA LEU A 428 2.52 -18.30 -13.61
C LEU A 428 3.29 -19.62 -13.62
N GLU A 429 4.32 -19.73 -14.46
CA GLU A 429 5.18 -20.91 -14.55
C GLU A 429 5.96 -21.15 -13.26
N GLY A 430 6.55 -20.09 -12.68
CA GLY A 430 7.22 -20.17 -11.39
C GLY A 430 6.27 -20.62 -10.26
N ARG A 431 5.00 -20.20 -10.31
CA ARG A 431 4.00 -20.66 -9.34
C ARG A 431 3.55 -22.10 -9.60
N ARG A 432 3.35 -22.48 -10.87
CA ARG A 432 2.93 -23.83 -11.29
C ARG A 432 3.95 -24.87 -10.88
N THR A 433 5.22 -24.65 -11.22
CA THR A 433 6.35 -25.54 -10.87
C THR A 433 6.46 -25.73 -9.37
N THR A 434 6.45 -24.63 -8.60
CA THR A 434 6.46 -24.69 -7.13
C THR A 434 5.28 -25.48 -6.59
N ASN A 435 4.08 -25.31 -7.16
CA ASN A 435 2.89 -26.03 -6.72
C ASN A 435 2.96 -27.52 -7.05
N ASN A 436 3.40 -27.89 -8.25
CA ASN A 436 3.51 -29.28 -8.68
C ASN A 436 4.58 -30.06 -7.90
N ALA A 437 5.62 -29.37 -7.40
CA ALA A 437 6.64 -29.95 -6.53
C ALA A 437 6.14 -30.25 -5.10
N LEU A 438 4.97 -29.74 -4.71
CA LEU A 438 4.39 -30.05 -3.41
C LEU A 438 3.83 -31.48 -3.39
N PRO A 439 3.77 -32.12 -2.21
CA PRO A 439 3.14 -33.42 -2.07
C PRO A 439 1.70 -33.44 -2.62
N PRO A 440 1.21 -34.63 -3.06
CA PRO A 440 -0.16 -34.80 -3.51
C PRO A 440 -1.14 -34.20 -2.50
N PRO A 441 -2.24 -33.56 -2.95
CA PRO A 441 -3.23 -33.03 -2.04
C PRO A 441 -3.78 -34.20 -1.24
N MET A 442 -3.46 -34.28 0.06
CA MET A 442 -4.04 -35.32 0.91
C MET A 442 -5.57 -35.21 0.84
N PRO A 443 -6.30 -36.34 0.75
CA PRO A 443 -7.74 -36.33 0.98
C PRO A 443 -7.98 -35.57 2.28
N ARG A 444 -8.90 -34.60 2.26
CA ARG A 444 -9.32 -33.94 3.50
C ARG A 444 -10.01 -35.00 4.37
N HIS A 445 -9.23 -35.77 5.12
CA HIS A 445 -9.76 -36.56 6.20
C HIS A 445 -10.52 -35.61 7.12
N SER A 446 -11.74 -36.03 7.44
CA SER A 446 -12.62 -35.42 8.42
C SER A 446 -11.82 -34.76 9.54
N LYS A 447 -12.17 -33.51 9.84
CA LYS A 447 -11.55 -32.71 10.91
C LYS A 447 -11.33 -33.59 12.14
N THR A 448 -10.09 -33.97 12.42
CA THR A 448 -9.71 -34.31 13.77
C THR A 448 -9.90 -33.04 14.58
N THR A 449 -10.96 -32.96 15.36
CA THR A 449 -11.05 -31.98 16.45
C THR A 449 -9.83 -32.23 17.32
N PRO A 450 -8.87 -31.29 17.42
CA PRO A 450 -7.75 -31.49 18.32
C PRO A 450 -8.33 -31.59 19.74
N PHE A 451 -8.13 -32.73 20.39
CA PHE A 451 -8.46 -32.89 21.80
C PHE A 451 -7.61 -31.88 22.58
N VAL A 452 -8.27 -30.88 23.16
CA VAL A 452 -7.61 -29.91 24.02
C VAL A 452 -7.54 -30.53 25.41
N ARG A 453 -6.32 -30.71 25.95
CA ARG A 453 -6.15 -31.17 27.34
C ARG A 453 -6.83 -30.17 28.29
N ALA A 454 -7.45 -30.67 29.34
CA ALA A 454 -8.11 -29.85 30.35
C ALA A 454 -7.14 -28.76 30.87
N GLY A 455 -7.55 -27.49 30.78
CA GLY A 455 -6.77 -26.33 31.25
C GLY A 455 -5.99 -25.55 30.18
N GLN A 456 -5.88 -26.00 28.93
CA GLN A 456 -5.29 -25.18 27.85
C GLN A 456 -6.34 -24.35 27.08
N PRO A 457 -6.06 -23.07 26.76
CA PRO A 457 -6.96 -22.26 25.93
C PRO A 457 -6.94 -22.75 24.47
N PRO A 458 -8.08 -22.76 23.75
CA PRO A 458 -8.11 -23.17 22.35
C PRO A 458 -7.26 -22.22 21.50
N ALA A 459 -6.43 -22.78 20.62
CA ALA A 459 -5.61 -22.00 19.71
C ALA A 459 -6.48 -21.03 18.87
N LYS A 460 -6.04 -19.76 18.75
CA LYS A 460 -6.73 -18.77 17.91
C LYS A 460 -6.84 -19.34 16.48
N PRO A 461 -8.03 -19.31 15.83
CA PRO A 461 -8.14 -19.78 14.46
C PRO A 461 -7.22 -18.92 13.59
N SER A 462 -6.19 -19.53 13.01
CA SER A 462 -5.39 -18.86 11.98
C SER A 462 -6.32 -18.44 10.85
N ALA A 463 -6.08 -17.26 10.28
CA ALA A 463 -6.87 -16.79 9.14
C ALA A 463 -6.82 -17.86 8.05
N ARG A 464 -7.97 -18.46 7.71
CA ARG A 464 -8.05 -19.46 6.65
C ARG A 464 -7.55 -18.83 5.36
N VAL A 465 -6.39 -19.29 4.88
CA VAL A 465 -5.94 -19.01 3.53
C VAL A 465 -6.92 -19.74 2.62
N GLU A 466 -7.75 -19.00 1.88
CA GLU A 466 -8.62 -19.59 0.86
C GLU A 466 -7.75 -20.38 -0.12
N ALA A 467 -8.13 -21.65 -0.35
CA ALA A 467 -7.47 -22.52 -1.32
C ALA A 467 -7.55 -21.89 -2.71
N THR A 468 -6.41 -21.80 -3.37
CA THR A 468 -6.24 -21.20 -4.69
C THR A 468 -6.56 -22.21 -5.78
N LEU A 469 -6.75 -21.76 -7.02
CA LEU A 469 -7.09 -22.63 -8.14
C LEU A 469 -6.00 -23.69 -8.38
N LEU A 470 -4.72 -23.30 -8.29
CA LEU A 470 -3.62 -24.24 -8.48
C LEU A 470 -3.49 -25.26 -7.34
N ASP A 471 -3.99 -24.95 -6.14
CA ASP A 471 -3.88 -25.87 -5.00
C ASP A 471 -4.70 -27.16 -5.19
N THR A 472 -5.63 -27.20 -6.15
CA THR A 472 -6.52 -28.36 -6.38
C THR A 472 -5.82 -29.58 -6.99
N ALA A 473 -4.69 -29.38 -7.66
CA ALA A 473 -3.97 -30.44 -8.38
C ALA A 473 -2.45 -30.21 -8.35
N ARG A 474 -1.68 -31.23 -8.77
CA ARG A 474 -0.19 -31.20 -8.83
C ARG A 474 0.34 -31.57 -10.22
N ASP A 475 -0.54 -31.86 -11.14
CA ASP A 475 -0.27 -32.24 -12.53
C ASP A 475 -0.59 -31.08 -13.50
N TRP A 476 -0.64 -29.84 -12.99
CA TRP A 476 -0.95 -28.68 -13.81
C TRP A 476 0.06 -28.55 -14.95
N ARG A 477 -0.44 -28.53 -16.18
CA ARG A 477 0.31 -28.22 -17.41
C ARG A 477 -0.05 -26.81 -17.86
N MET A 478 0.89 -26.15 -18.51
CA MET A 478 0.72 -24.80 -19.06
C MET A 478 1.33 -24.72 -20.45
N GLN A 479 0.64 -24.04 -21.35
CA GLN A 479 1.13 -23.64 -22.67
C GLN A 479 0.88 -22.16 -22.88
N VAL A 480 1.77 -21.50 -23.60
CA VAL A 480 1.71 -20.06 -23.88
C VAL A 480 1.99 -19.84 -25.36
N ASP A 481 1.24 -18.96 -26.01
CA ASP A 481 1.43 -18.58 -27.42
C ASP A 481 2.56 -17.54 -27.54
N LEU A 482 3.78 -17.96 -27.23
CA LEU A 482 5.01 -17.18 -27.33
C LEU A 482 6.04 -17.95 -28.15
N GLU A 483 6.40 -17.40 -29.32
CA GLU A 483 7.41 -17.94 -30.27
C GLU A 483 7.00 -19.25 -30.96
N GLN A 484 6.65 -20.28 -30.20
CA GLN A 484 6.05 -21.50 -30.71
C GLN A 484 4.54 -21.37 -30.71
N ARG A 485 3.92 -21.74 -31.85
CA ARG A 485 2.47 -21.70 -32.02
C ARG A 485 1.81 -22.62 -30.98
N LEU A 486 0.96 -22.05 -30.14
CA LEU A 486 0.17 -22.85 -29.18
C LEU A 486 -0.77 -23.78 -29.94
N ILE A 487 -0.64 -25.09 -29.66
CA ILE A 487 -1.54 -26.13 -30.13
C ILE A 487 -2.41 -26.52 -28.94
N PHE A 488 -3.72 -26.28 -29.05
CA PHE A 488 -4.65 -26.59 -27.97
C PHE A 488 -4.62 -28.09 -27.65
N PRO A 489 -4.60 -28.51 -26.37
CA PRO A 489 -4.51 -29.92 -26.01
C PRO A 489 -5.67 -30.74 -26.63
N PRO A 490 -5.39 -31.69 -27.55
CA PRO A 490 -6.42 -32.42 -28.28
C PRO A 490 -7.23 -33.35 -27.36
N GLU A 491 -6.66 -33.76 -26.23
CA GLU A 491 -7.32 -34.51 -25.15
C GLU A 491 -8.52 -33.76 -24.55
N ILE A 492 -8.56 -32.44 -24.69
CA ILE A 492 -9.65 -31.58 -24.23
C ILE A 492 -10.58 -31.30 -25.41
N ILE A 493 -10.11 -30.52 -26.38
CA ILE A 493 -10.84 -30.11 -27.58
C ILE A 493 -9.86 -29.93 -28.74
N THR A 494 -10.28 -30.32 -29.94
CA THR A 494 -9.61 -29.94 -31.19
C THR A 494 -10.19 -28.62 -31.67
N THR A 495 -9.41 -27.54 -31.63
CA THR A 495 -9.84 -26.21 -32.06
C THR A 495 -8.75 -25.48 -32.84
N ASN A 496 -9.17 -24.60 -33.74
CA ASN A 496 -8.30 -23.69 -34.48
C ASN A 496 -8.05 -22.37 -33.73
N LEU A 497 -8.79 -22.10 -32.66
CA LEU A 497 -8.61 -20.90 -31.86
C LEU A 497 -7.33 -21.01 -31.02
N ARG A 498 -6.66 -19.87 -30.88
CA ARG A 498 -5.39 -19.74 -30.16
C ARG A 498 -5.54 -18.73 -29.04
N PRO A 499 -5.84 -19.18 -27.82
CA PRO A 499 -5.70 -18.33 -26.65
C PRO A 499 -4.23 -18.07 -26.36
N ASP A 500 -3.94 -16.94 -25.71
CA ASP A 500 -2.56 -16.56 -25.38
C ASP A 500 -1.92 -17.49 -24.35
N LEU A 501 -2.71 -18.06 -23.43
CA LEU A 501 -2.23 -18.99 -22.42
C LEU A 501 -3.31 -19.98 -22.01
N VAL A 502 -2.93 -21.24 -21.83
CA VAL A 502 -3.82 -22.32 -21.34
C VAL A 502 -3.16 -23.02 -20.17
N LEU A 503 -3.91 -23.21 -19.08
CA LEU A 503 -3.53 -24.13 -17.99
C LEU A 503 -4.57 -25.23 -17.86
N TRP A 504 -4.13 -26.46 -17.63
CA TRP A 504 -5.05 -27.57 -17.39
C TRP A 504 -4.47 -28.63 -16.47
N SER A 505 -5.35 -29.40 -15.86
CA SER A 505 -5.03 -30.58 -15.03
C SER A 505 -5.90 -31.73 -15.51
N THR A 506 -5.27 -32.82 -15.97
CA THR A 506 -5.96 -34.01 -16.47
C THR A 506 -6.61 -34.78 -15.31
N SER A 507 -5.95 -34.87 -14.16
CA SER A 507 -6.46 -35.57 -12.98
C SER A 507 -7.74 -34.95 -12.41
N GLN A 508 -7.85 -33.62 -12.42
CA GLN A 508 -9.03 -32.90 -11.92
C GLN A 508 -10.01 -32.49 -13.04
N LYS A 509 -9.69 -32.79 -14.31
CA LYS A 509 -10.38 -32.30 -15.50
C LYS A 509 -10.68 -30.80 -15.43
N LEU A 510 -9.68 -29.98 -15.08
CA LEU A 510 -9.80 -28.52 -15.01
C LEU A 510 -9.11 -27.89 -16.20
N LEU A 511 -9.75 -26.89 -16.81
CA LEU A 511 -9.22 -26.08 -17.91
C LEU A 511 -9.34 -24.59 -17.56
N VAL A 512 -8.27 -23.84 -17.78
CA VAL A 512 -8.22 -22.39 -17.64
C VAL A 512 -7.68 -21.80 -18.93
N ILE A 513 -8.48 -20.98 -19.59
CA ILE A 513 -8.13 -20.25 -20.79
C ILE A 513 -7.88 -18.80 -20.38
N VAL A 514 -6.68 -18.28 -20.67
CA VAL A 514 -6.30 -16.90 -20.39
C VAL A 514 -6.04 -16.20 -21.72
N GLU A 515 -6.75 -15.09 -21.94
CA GLU A 515 -6.54 -14.22 -23.11
C GLU A 515 -6.05 -12.87 -22.61
N LEU A 516 -4.85 -12.47 -23.01
CA LEU A 516 -4.27 -11.18 -22.70
C LEU A 516 -4.67 -10.14 -23.76
N THR A 517 -4.97 -8.93 -23.31
CA THR A 517 -5.06 -7.79 -24.21
C THR A 517 -4.34 -6.57 -23.66
N VAL A 518 -3.80 -5.75 -24.57
CA VAL A 518 -3.14 -4.48 -24.24
C VAL A 518 -3.90 -3.30 -24.83
N PRO A 519 -5.09 -2.95 -24.29
CA PRO A 519 -5.96 -1.93 -24.86
C PRO A 519 -5.54 -0.51 -24.47
N TRP A 520 -6.24 0.46 -25.04
CA TRP A 520 -6.32 1.80 -24.43
C TRP A 520 -7.08 1.72 -23.11
N GLU A 521 -6.66 2.46 -22.08
CA GLU A 521 -7.15 2.32 -20.70
C GLU A 521 -8.68 2.46 -20.59
N ALA A 522 -9.28 3.40 -21.33
CA ALA A 522 -10.73 3.59 -21.33
C ALA A 522 -11.52 2.43 -21.99
N ALA A 523 -10.86 1.58 -22.77
CA ALA A 523 -11.48 0.47 -23.50
C ALA A 523 -11.29 -0.90 -22.81
N VAL A 524 -10.80 -0.91 -21.57
CA VAL A 524 -10.54 -2.16 -20.82
C VAL A 524 -11.82 -2.97 -20.59
N GLY A 525 -12.93 -2.31 -20.20
CA GLY A 525 -14.21 -2.98 -19.97
C GLY A 525 -14.77 -3.65 -21.22
N GLU A 526 -14.81 -2.91 -22.34
CA GLU A 526 -15.24 -3.44 -23.64
C GLU A 526 -14.36 -4.59 -24.14
N ALA A 527 -13.04 -4.49 -23.92
CA ALA A 527 -12.10 -5.56 -24.28
C ALA A 527 -12.37 -6.84 -23.49
N TYR A 528 -12.63 -6.72 -22.18
CA TYR A 528 -12.94 -7.85 -21.31
C TYR A 528 -14.18 -8.62 -21.79
N GLU A 529 -15.29 -7.92 -22.05
CA GLU A 529 -16.55 -8.55 -22.47
C GLU A 529 -16.41 -9.25 -23.82
N ARG A 530 -15.83 -8.57 -24.80
CA ARG A 530 -15.61 -9.11 -26.16
C ARG A 530 -14.76 -10.39 -26.14
N LYS A 531 -13.70 -10.43 -25.33
CA LYS A 531 -12.80 -11.59 -25.25
C LYS A 531 -13.40 -12.74 -24.46
N ARG A 532 -14.18 -12.45 -23.42
CA ARG A 532 -14.92 -13.47 -22.68
C ARG A 532 -15.91 -14.21 -23.57
N LEU A 533 -16.63 -13.48 -24.43
CA LEU A 533 -17.59 -14.07 -25.38
C LEU A 533 -16.89 -14.89 -26.47
N LYS A 534 -15.71 -14.46 -26.96
CA LYS A 534 -14.98 -15.19 -28.01
C LYS A 534 -14.68 -16.65 -27.66
N TYR A 535 -14.45 -16.97 -26.38
CA TYR A 535 -14.09 -18.31 -25.92
C TYR A 535 -15.20 -19.01 -25.12
N SER A 536 -16.43 -18.47 -25.09
CA SER A 536 -17.54 -19.09 -24.38
C SER A 536 -17.86 -20.48 -24.95
N ASP A 537 -17.79 -20.61 -26.26
CA ASP A 537 -18.23 -21.82 -26.97
C ASP A 537 -17.25 -22.97 -26.70
N ILE A 538 -15.94 -22.70 -26.73
CA ILE A 538 -14.90 -23.67 -26.33
C ILE A 538 -15.08 -24.09 -24.87
N ALA A 539 -15.40 -23.16 -23.98
CA ALA A 539 -15.63 -23.51 -22.59
C ALA A 539 -16.85 -24.43 -22.42
N ALA A 540 -17.93 -24.16 -23.16
CA ALA A 540 -19.14 -25.00 -23.14
C ALA A 540 -18.88 -26.40 -23.73
N GLU A 541 -18.14 -26.50 -24.84
CA GLU A 541 -17.75 -27.78 -25.42
C GLU A 541 -16.85 -28.60 -24.47
N ALA A 542 -15.97 -27.92 -23.73
CA ALA A 542 -15.09 -28.59 -22.77
C ALA A 542 -15.91 -29.16 -21.62
N GLU A 543 -16.91 -28.39 -21.16
CA GLU A 543 -17.88 -28.82 -20.15
C GLU A 543 -18.70 -30.02 -20.60
N GLN A 544 -19.13 -30.08 -21.86
CA GLN A 544 -19.81 -31.26 -22.42
C GLN A 544 -18.93 -32.51 -22.40
N ARG A 545 -17.62 -32.35 -22.57
CA ARG A 545 -16.62 -33.45 -22.49
C ARG A 545 -16.21 -33.78 -21.05
N GLY A 546 -16.88 -33.20 -20.05
CA GLY A 546 -16.65 -33.46 -18.64
C GLY A 546 -15.47 -32.70 -18.02
N TRP A 547 -14.97 -31.66 -18.69
CA TRP A 547 -14.01 -30.72 -18.12
C TRP A 547 -14.70 -29.56 -17.41
N ARG A 548 -14.02 -28.90 -16.49
CA ARG A 548 -14.48 -27.64 -15.91
C ARG A 548 -13.63 -26.51 -16.47
N ALA A 549 -14.21 -25.76 -17.40
CA ALA A 549 -13.51 -24.69 -18.11
C ALA A 549 -13.74 -23.32 -17.46
N GLN A 550 -12.70 -22.49 -17.42
CA GLN A 550 -12.79 -21.09 -16.99
C GLN A 550 -12.09 -20.20 -18.01
N VAL A 551 -12.83 -19.26 -18.60
CA VAL A 551 -12.29 -18.22 -19.48
C VAL A 551 -11.98 -16.97 -18.66
N LEU A 552 -10.72 -16.58 -18.64
CA LEU A 552 -10.20 -15.46 -17.85
C LEU A 552 -9.50 -14.45 -18.78
N PRO A 553 -10.24 -13.49 -19.36
CA PRO A 553 -9.61 -12.36 -20.03
C PRO A 553 -8.83 -11.52 -19.01
N VAL A 554 -7.64 -11.08 -19.42
CA VAL A 554 -6.75 -10.23 -18.62
C VAL A 554 -6.28 -9.05 -19.44
N GLU A 555 -6.24 -7.89 -18.80
CA GLU A 555 -5.93 -6.63 -19.46
C GLU A 555 -4.78 -5.91 -18.78
N VAL A 556 -3.90 -5.33 -19.58
CA VAL A 556 -2.88 -4.37 -19.14
C VAL A 556 -2.93 -3.20 -20.11
N GLY A 557 -3.27 -2.00 -19.64
CA GLY A 557 -3.35 -0.82 -20.48
C GLY A 557 -2.03 -0.52 -21.18
N CYS A 558 -2.09 0.05 -22.38
CA CYS A 558 -0.93 0.37 -23.20
C CYS A 558 0.07 1.34 -22.54
N ARG A 559 -0.36 2.12 -21.55
CA ARG A 559 0.48 3.02 -20.74
C ARG A 559 1.03 2.32 -19.48
N GLY A 560 0.73 1.04 -19.29
CA GLY A 560 1.19 0.21 -18.18
C GLY A 560 0.26 0.18 -16.97
N PHE A 561 -1.02 0.50 -17.09
CA PHE A 561 -1.98 0.33 -15.99
C PHE A 561 -2.54 -1.08 -15.98
N VAL A 562 -2.34 -1.82 -14.89
CA VAL A 562 -2.78 -3.22 -14.79
C VAL A 562 -4.24 -3.26 -14.37
N ALA A 563 -5.06 -4.07 -15.07
CA ALA A 563 -6.47 -4.22 -14.75
C ALA A 563 -6.71 -5.12 -13.53
N THR A 564 -7.87 -4.93 -12.91
CA THR A 564 -8.33 -5.75 -11.78
C THR A 564 -8.57 -7.22 -12.16
N SER A 565 -8.85 -7.50 -13.43
CA SER A 565 -8.92 -8.87 -14.00
C SER A 565 -7.58 -9.60 -13.84
N THR A 566 -6.49 -8.95 -14.24
CA THR A 566 -5.12 -9.45 -14.11
C THR A 566 -4.73 -9.65 -12.65
N THR A 567 -5.08 -8.71 -11.76
CA THR A 567 -4.79 -8.89 -10.32
C THR A 567 -5.63 -10.00 -9.68
N LYS A 568 -6.88 -10.20 -10.12
CA LYS A 568 -7.73 -11.33 -9.71
C LYS A 568 -7.17 -12.66 -10.18
N LEU A 569 -6.68 -12.76 -11.43
CA LEU A 569 -6.02 -13.96 -11.95
C LEU A 569 -4.81 -14.32 -11.08
N LEU A 570 -3.88 -13.40 -10.88
CA LEU A 570 -2.67 -13.63 -10.09
C LEU A 570 -3.01 -14.11 -8.67
N LYS A 571 -3.96 -13.46 -7.99
CA LYS A 571 -4.42 -13.86 -6.65
C LYS A 571 -5.11 -15.22 -6.67
N GLY A 572 -5.91 -15.50 -7.70
CA GLY A 572 -6.61 -16.77 -7.90
C GLY A 572 -5.66 -17.95 -8.15
N MET A 573 -4.52 -17.69 -8.79
CA MET A 573 -3.43 -18.65 -8.98
C MET A 573 -2.50 -18.76 -7.76
N GLY A 574 -2.74 -17.96 -6.71
CA GLY A 574 -1.99 -18.02 -5.47
C GLY A 574 -0.71 -17.16 -5.43
N VAL A 575 -0.52 -16.28 -6.40
CA VAL A 575 0.55 -15.27 -6.37
C VAL A 575 0.19 -14.20 -5.34
N ARG A 576 1.00 -14.06 -4.28
CA ARG A 576 0.75 -13.15 -3.15
C ARG A 576 2.02 -12.43 -2.70
N GLY A 577 1.85 -11.43 -1.83
CA GLY A 577 2.97 -10.75 -1.18
C GLY A 577 3.90 -10.02 -2.16
N GLN A 578 5.21 -10.22 -1.99
CA GLN A 578 6.24 -9.60 -2.82
C GLN A 578 6.18 -10.07 -4.28
N ALA A 579 5.97 -11.37 -4.52
CA ALA A 579 5.84 -11.92 -5.87
C ALA A 579 4.68 -11.27 -6.64
N PHE A 580 3.54 -11.02 -5.97
CA PHE A 580 2.42 -10.32 -6.58
C PHE A 580 2.77 -8.88 -6.98
N ARG A 581 3.43 -8.13 -6.08
CA ARG A 581 3.84 -6.75 -6.37
C ARG A 581 4.85 -6.70 -7.52
N GLN A 582 5.80 -7.63 -7.54
CA GLN A 582 6.79 -7.72 -8.60
C GLN A 582 6.15 -8.08 -9.94
N ALA A 583 5.24 -9.05 -9.98
CA ALA A 583 4.54 -9.43 -11.21
C ALA A 583 3.74 -8.26 -11.81
N VAL A 584 2.97 -7.55 -10.98
CA VAL A 584 2.22 -6.35 -11.40
C VAL A 584 3.17 -5.26 -11.91
N LYS A 585 4.29 -5.02 -11.21
CA LYS A 585 5.32 -4.06 -11.64
C LYS A 585 5.94 -4.44 -12.98
N SER A 586 6.41 -5.68 -13.14
CA SER A 586 7.04 -6.17 -14.37
C SER A 586 6.10 -6.11 -15.58
N MET A 587 4.83 -6.51 -15.44
CA MET A 587 3.85 -6.40 -16.53
C MET A 587 3.54 -4.93 -16.88
N SER A 588 3.42 -4.07 -15.87
CA SER A 588 3.21 -2.63 -16.04
C SER A 588 4.38 -1.96 -16.79
N GLU A 589 5.60 -2.29 -16.41
CA GLU A 589 6.83 -1.78 -17.02
C GLU A 589 7.00 -2.30 -18.44
N ALA A 590 6.78 -3.59 -18.70
CA ALA A 590 6.86 -4.15 -20.04
C ALA A 590 5.92 -3.41 -21.02
N ALA A 591 4.66 -3.20 -20.63
CA ALA A 591 3.70 -2.46 -21.46
C ALA A 591 4.15 -1.01 -21.71
N ALA A 592 4.55 -0.29 -20.65
CA ALA A 592 4.94 1.11 -20.74
C ALA A 592 6.25 1.34 -21.50
N ASN A 593 7.23 0.44 -21.36
CA ASN A 593 8.53 0.54 -22.01
C ASN A 593 8.42 0.37 -23.52
N GLU A 594 7.67 -0.64 -23.96
CA GLU A 594 7.44 -0.88 -25.37
C GLU A 594 6.55 0.21 -26.00
N ALA A 595 5.65 0.80 -25.22
CA ALA A 595 4.92 2.00 -25.65
C ALA A 595 5.86 3.21 -25.82
N ALA A 596 6.78 3.42 -24.87
CA ALA A 596 7.77 4.50 -24.94
C ALA A 596 8.75 4.31 -26.10
N ALA A 597 9.26 3.10 -26.31
CA ALA A 597 10.17 2.77 -27.40
C ALA A 597 9.48 2.91 -28.76
N GLY A 598 8.24 2.41 -28.89
CA GLY A 598 7.42 2.57 -30.09
C GLY A 598 7.09 4.02 -30.41
N TYR A 599 6.98 4.88 -29.40
CA TYR A 599 6.78 6.32 -29.52
C TYR A 599 8.10 7.03 -29.92
N GLY A 600 9.20 6.82 -29.20
CA GLY A 600 10.48 7.49 -29.44
C GLY A 600 11.12 7.14 -30.79
N SER A 601 10.90 5.93 -31.31
CA SER A 601 11.32 5.56 -32.67
C SER A 601 10.59 6.33 -33.78
N ARG A 602 9.49 7.04 -33.47
CA ARG A 602 8.79 7.92 -34.41
C ARG A 602 9.27 9.38 -34.35
N GLU A 603 9.95 9.79 -33.28
CA GLU A 603 10.49 11.16 -33.11
C GLU A 603 11.84 11.38 -33.81
N ARG A 604 12.46 10.34 -34.39
CA ARG A 604 13.68 10.48 -35.22
C ARG A 604 13.39 11.02 -36.63
N THR A 605 12.53 12.04 -36.72
CA THR A 605 12.37 12.91 -37.89
C THR A 605 12.96 14.28 -37.56
N PRO A 606 13.45 15.06 -38.55
CA PRO A 606 14.28 16.26 -38.32
C PRO A 606 13.65 17.34 -37.41
N THR A 607 12.33 17.34 -37.27
CA THR A 607 11.57 18.24 -36.38
C THR A 607 11.73 17.94 -34.88
N GLY A 608 12.11 16.71 -34.50
CA GLY A 608 12.40 16.34 -33.11
C GLY A 608 13.68 16.97 -32.55
N LEU A 609 14.66 17.26 -33.42
CA LEU A 609 15.93 17.92 -33.06
C LEU A 609 15.73 19.39 -32.66
N LEU A 610 14.68 20.05 -33.16
CA LEU A 610 14.37 21.44 -32.79
C LEU A 610 13.95 21.55 -31.31
N ASN A 611 13.31 20.53 -30.75
CA ASN A 611 12.89 20.50 -29.34
C ASN A 611 14.04 20.24 -28.37
N ASP A 612 15.10 19.54 -28.80
CA ASP A 612 16.35 19.48 -28.04
C ASP A 612 17.13 20.80 -28.13
N GLN A 613 16.98 21.60 -29.19
CA GLN A 613 17.53 22.96 -29.27
C GLN A 613 16.82 23.97 -28.33
N ILE A 614 15.53 23.77 -28.02
CA ILE A 614 14.81 24.55 -27.00
C ILE A 614 15.32 24.23 -25.58
N ARG A 615 15.96 23.06 -25.35
CA ARG A 615 16.68 22.78 -24.09
C ARG A 615 18.00 23.55 -23.94
N GLY A 616 18.58 24.05 -25.03
CA GLY A 616 19.90 24.70 -25.03
C GLY A 616 19.91 26.23 -24.91
N LYS A 617 18.77 26.91 -25.11
CA LYS A 617 18.71 28.40 -25.07
C LYS A 617 17.99 28.94 -23.83
N SER A 618 18.47 28.57 -22.63
CA SER A 618 18.41 29.49 -21.49
C SER A 618 19.83 29.64 -20.95
N ARG A 619 20.39 30.83 -21.16
CA ARG A 619 21.76 31.23 -20.79
C ARG A 619 22.20 30.70 -19.42
N GLY A 620 23.36 30.05 -19.40
CA GLY A 620 24.29 29.95 -18.27
C GLY A 620 23.93 28.96 -17.15
N GLY A 621 24.75 27.92 -16.99
CA GLY A 621 24.94 27.25 -15.70
C GLY A 621 24.79 25.73 -15.68
N HIS A 622 25.91 25.05 -15.92
CA HIS A 622 26.27 23.69 -15.47
C HIS A 622 25.35 22.53 -15.85
N THR A 623 25.76 21.84 -16.91
CA THR A 623 25.54 20.41 -17.14
C THR A 623 26.00 19.61 -15.92
N TRP A 624 25.06 19.16 -15.09
CA TRP A 624 25.29 18.07 -14.14
C TRP A 624 25.23 16.75 -14.90
N ASP A 625 26.25 16.54 -15.72
CA ASP A 625 26.60 15.25 -16.29
C ASP A 625 27.92 14.85 -15.62
N ALA A 626 27.82 14.31 -14.40
CA ALA A 626 28.97 13.78 -13.68
C ALA A 626 28.55 12.59 -12.81
N ARG A 627 28.96 11.41 -13.28
CA ARG A 627 29.31 10.22 -12.48
C ARG A 627 28.23 9.67 -11.53
N ARG A 628 27.26 8.95 -12.09
CA ARG A 628 26.74 7.74 -11.41
C ARG A 628 27.68 6.57 -11.71
N ARG A 629 28.80 6.48 -10.99
CA ARG A 629 29.66 5.31 -10.76
C ARG A 629 30.95 5.80 -10.10
N ARG A 630 30.96 5.82 -8.78
CA ARG A 630 31.98 5.28 -7.89
C ARG A 630 31.45 5.35 -6.47
#